data_AF-L8WFP7-F1
#
_entry.id   AF-L8WFP7-F1
#
_cell.length_a   1.000
_cell.length_b   1.000
_cell.length_c   1.000
_cell.angle_alpha   90.00
_cell.angle_beta   90.00
_cell.angle_gamma   90.00
#
_symmetry.space_group_name_H-M   'P 1'
#
loop_
_entity.id
_entity.type
_entity.pdbx_description
1 polymer ?
#
loop_
_entity_poly.entity_id
_entity_poly.type
_entity_poly.pdbx_seq_one_letter_code
_entity_poly.pdbx_strand_id
1 'polypeptide(L)'
;MFRTCASFPQRRDTQSMELEAGYNRNDVYDPNFALPLLVALMASEEPVTSMQWVDLCRTNVISLAVSSLSSKRPTMRQLGYAALVTAYTRLPDVDFQERNQLIYTLDLLRNLIPQPDSTPSHTIPRLPTYTTLLFSHALRDIFSPATPLYPLISRFLLQRPQFDPKDVPLLYTLLYSSSGEWRRERGWMLRFLADGMRSTEDWKVLKRRHTWDLLASLFQSSIEDRMLRLSILESYSTMNKLKRRHPGIGETV
;
A
#
# COMPACT_ATOMS: atom_id res chain seq x y z
N MET A 1 9.68 9.68 -1.12
CA MET A 1 8.93 8.75 -1.99
C MET A 1 7.62 8.22 -1.40
N PHE A 2 7.43 8.19 -0.07
CA PHE A 2 6.20 7.61 0.50
C PHE A 2 4.89 8.28 0.02
N ARG A 3 4.89 9.60 -0.23
CA ARG A 3 3.73 10.29 -0.84
C ARG A 3 3.34 9.69 -2.19
N THR A 4 4.31 9.27 -3.01
CA THR A 4 4.07 8.56 -4.27
C THR A 4 3.40 7.21 -4.03
N CYS A 5 3.72 6.49 -2.95
CA CYS A 5 3.05 5.24 -2.59
C CYS A 5 1.57 5.49 -2.24
N ALA A 6 1.32 6.50 -1.38
CA ALA A 6 0.00 6.94 -0.96
C ALA A 6 -0.84 7.60 -2.07
N SER A 7 -0.23 8.00 -3.20
CA SER A 7 -0.91 8.55 -4.37
C SER A 7 -0.49 7.87 -5.69
N PHE A 8 -0.22 6.57 -5.64
CA PHE A 8 0.39 5.85 -6.76
C PHE A 8 -0.44 5.94 -8.05
N PRO A 9 0.17 6.30 -9.20
CA PRO A 9 -0.55 6.50 -10.43
C PRO A 9 -1.03 5.17 -11.03
N GLN A 10 -2.33 4.91 -10.93
CA GLN A 10 -2.94 3.65 -11.36
C GLN A 10 -2.88 3.38 -12.87
N ARG A 11 -2.69 4.43 -13.67
CA ARG A 11 -2.63 4.40 -15.13
C ARG A 11 -1.40 5.18 -15.63
N ARG A 12 -0.19 5.00 -15.07
CA ARG A 12 1.07 5.53 -15.64
C ARG A 12 1.80 4.59 -16.59
N ASP A 13 2.00 4.97 -17.86
CA ASP A 13 2.47 4.04 -18.90
C ASP A 13 3.97 3.88 -18.80
N THR A 14 4.45 2.65 -18.81
CA THR A 14 5.88 2.36 -18.78
C THR A 14 6.59 2.81 -20.06
N GLN A 15 5.87 2.91 -21.18
CA GLN A 15 6.45 3.29 -22.49
C GLN A 15 6.35 4.79 -22.79
N SER A 16 5.58 5.55 -22.03
CA SER A 16 5.44 6.99 -22.24
C SER A 16 6.44 7.77 -21.40
N MET A 17 7.34 8.52 -22.04
CA MET A 17 8.23 9.47 -21.36
C MET A 17 7.50 10.76 -20.92
N GLU A 18 6.32 11.03 -21.47
CA GLU A 18 5.55 12.22 -21.13
C GLU A 18 4.78 12.02 -19.81
N LEU A 19 5.02 12.93 -18.86
CA LEU A 19 4.17 13.06 -17.68
C LEU A 19 2.85 13.66 -18.14
N GLU A 20 1.77 12.87 -18.14
CA GLU A 20 0.45 13.44 -18.46
C GLU A 20 0.14 14.63 -17.55
N ALA A 21 -0.41 15.71 -18.12
CA ALA A 21 -0.62 17.00 -17.46
C ALA A 21 -1.41 16.93 -16.14
N GLY A 22 -2.12 15.83 -15.85
CA GLY A 22 -2.81 15.58 -14.59
C GLY A 22 -1.94 15.04 -13.44
N TYR A 23 -0.68 14.67 -13.70
CA TYR A 23 0.27 14.13 -12.72
C TYR A 23 1.38 15.11 -12.30
N ASN A 24 1.32 16.37 -12.74
CA ASN A 24 2.23 17.46 -12.33
C ASN A 24 1.98 17.90 -10.88
N ARG A 25 2.21 16.97 -9.94
CA ARG A 25 2.38 17.25 -8.54
C ARG A 25 3.88 17.31 -8.27
N ASN A 26 4.40 18.50 -8.01
CA ASN A 26 5.83 18.76 -7.75
C ASN A 26 6.42 17.94 -6.58
N ASP A 27 5.58 17.25 -5.80
CA ASP A 27 5.93 16.46 -4.63
C ASP A 27 5.81 14.93 -4.82
N VAL A 28 5.63 14.44 -6.06
CA VAL A 28 5.48 13.02 -6.38
C VAL A 28 6.56 12.57 -7.38
N TYR A 29 7.28 11.49 -7.03
CA TYR A 29 8.27 10.85 -7.91
C TYR A 29 7.61 10.05 -9.04
N ASP A 30 8.21 10.01 -10.23
CA ASP A 30 7.77 9.13 -11.33
C ASP A 30 8.21 7.67 -11.07
N PRO A 31 7.26 6.71 -10.96
CA PRO A 31 7.60 5.28 -10.83
C PRO A 31 8.42 4.73 -11.99
N ASN A 32 8.26 5.28 -13.20
CA ASN A 32 9.02 4.85 -14.38
C ASN A 32 10.52 5.18 -14.25
N PHE A 33 10.89 6.13 -13.40
CA PHE A 33 12.28 6.43 -13.11
C PHE A 33 12.77 5.65 -11.88
N ALA A 34 11.99 5.70 -10.79
CA ALA A 34 12.42 5.13 -9.52
C ALA A 34 12.52 3.59 -9.52
N LEU A 35 11.61 2.88 -10.22
CA LEU A 35 11.62 1.42 -10.24
C LEU A 35 12.77 0.84 -11.07
N PRO A 36 13.04 1.30 -12.31
CA PRO A 36 14.21 0.83 -13.06
C PRO A 36 15.52 1.19 -12.38
N LEU A 37 15.60 2.35 -11.72
CA LEU A 37 16.78 2.72 -10.93
C LEU A 37 17.03 1.73 -9.80
N LEU A 38 15.98 1.32 -9.08
CA LEU A 38 16.09 0.27 -8.05
C LEU A 38 16.56 -1.06 -8.66
N VAL A 39 16.00 -1.48 -9.79
CA VAL A 39 16.43 -2.70 -10.49
C VAL A 39 17.91 -2.61 -10.86
N ALA A 40 18.34 -1.51 -11.49
CA ALA A 40 19.73 -1.31 -11.91
C ALA A 40 20.69 -1.31 -10.72
N LEU A 41 20.34 -0.65 -9.62
CA LEU A 41 21.14 -0.63 -8.40
C LEU A 41 21.30 -2.03 -7.80
N MET A 42 20.23 -2.83 -7.74
CA MET A 42 20.25 -4.19 -7.19
C MET A 42 20.88 -5.21 -8.15
N ALA A 43 20.90 -4.92 -9.45
CA ALA A 43 21.53 -5.75 -10.47
C ALA A 43 23.04 -5.54 -10.57
N SER A 44 23.58 -4.42 -10.08
CA SER A 44 25.02 -4.13 -10.05
C SER A 44 25.82 -5.21 -9.32
N GLU A 45 27.02 -5.53 -9.79
CA GLU A 45 27.91 -6.49 -9.13
C GLU A 45 28.48 -5.96 -7.81
N GLU A 46 28.44 -4.64 -7.59
CA GLU A 46 28.94 -4.02 -6.38
C GLU A 46 28.12 -4.45 -5.15
N PRO A 47 28.77 -4.91 -4.06
CA PRO A 47 28.07 -5.30 -2.86
C PRO A 47 27.47 -4.08 -2.16
N VAL A 48 26.17 -4.14 -1.90
CA VAL A 48 25.47 -3.12 -1.11
C VAL A 48 25.70 -3.40 0.37
N THR A 49 26.32 -2.45 1.07
CA THR A 49 26.59 -2.57 2.51
C THR A 49 25.30 -2.58 3.34
N SER A 50 25.35 -3.13 4.55
CA SER A 50 24.21 -3.14 5.49
C SER A 50 23.62 -1.74 5.74
N MET A 51 24.48 -0.72 5.86
CA MET A 51 24.04 0.65 6.09
C MET A 51 23.31 1.23 4.87
N GLN A 52 23.83 0.98 3.66
CA GLN A 52 23.18 1.40 2.42
C GLN A 52 21.81 0.75 2.23
N TRP A 53 21.64 -0.50 2.66
CA TRP A 53 20.35 -1.18 2.67
C TRP A 53 19.33 -0.50 3.58
N VAL A 54 19.74 -0.14 4.79
CA VAL A 54 18.89 0.58 5.74
C VAL A 54 18.48 1.94 5.16
N ASP A 55 19.42 2.69 4.58
CA ASP A 55 19.14 3.98 3.96
C ASP A 55 18.23 3.86 2.74
N LEU A 56 18.45 2.85 1.90
CA LEU A 56 17.57 2.53 0.78
C LEU A 56 16.14 2.26 1.26
N CYS A 57 15.97 1.45 2.31
CA CYS A 57 14.64 1.17 2.86
C CYS A 57 13.98 2.42 3.44
N ARG A 58 14.74 3.30 4.12
CA ARG A 58 14.25 4.60 4.62
C ARG A 58 13.76 5.53 3.52
N THR A 59 14.30 5.43 2.29
CA THR A 59 13.77 6.21 1.16
C THR A 59 12.33 5.82 0.78
N ASN A 60 11.87 4.63 1.17
CA ASN A 60 10.60 4.00 0.81
C ASN A 60 10.51 3.55 -0.66
N VAL A 61 11.64 3.33 -1.33
CA VAL A 61 11.65 2.84 -2.73
C VAL A 61 11.10 1.41 -2.86
N ILE A 62 11.34 0.54 -1.87
CA ILE A 62 10.76 -0.81 -1.84
C ILE A 62 9.24 -0.72 -1.67
N SER A 63 8.76 0.17 -0.79
CA SER A 63 7.32 0.44 -0.63
C SER A 63 6.67 0.94 -1.93
N LEU A 64 7.42 1.68 -2.75
CA LEU A 64 6.97 2.13 -4.07
C LEU A 64 6.85 0.95 -5.05
N ALA A 65 7.80 0.03 -5.04
CA ALA A 65 7.72 -1.21 -5.81
C ALA A 65 6.49 -2.05 -5.39
N VAL A 66 6.21 -2.17 -4.09
CA VAL A 66 4.97 -2.81 -3.61
C VAL A 66 3.71 -2.09 -4.11
N SER A 67 3.67 -0.76 -4.03
CA SER A 67 2.53 0.04 -4.50
C SER A 67 2.23 -0.18 -5.99
N SER A 68 3.25 -0.43 -6.80
CA SER A 68 3.09 -0.64 -8.25
C SER A 68 2.32 -1.93 -8.61
N LEU A 69 2.28 -2.92 -7.72
CA LEU A 69 1.49 -4.15 -7.89
C LEU A 69 -0.03 -3.89 -7.90
N SER A 70 -0.47 -2.72 -7.40
CA SER A 70 -1.86 -2.26 -7.50
C SER A 70 -2.17 -1.58 -8.84
N SER A 71 -1.20 -1.37 -9.71
CA SER A 71 -1.39 -0.65 -10.98
C SER A 71 -2.38 -1.38 -11.90
N LYS A 72 -3.19 -0.62 -12.64
CA LYS A 72 -4.10 -1.20 -13.64
C LYS A 72 -3.34 -1.75 -14.85
N ARG A 73 -2.14 -1.21 -15.15
CA ARG A 73 -1.31 -1.71 -16.25
C ARG A 73 -0.45 -2.91 -15.85
N PRO A 74 -0.46 -3.99 -16.64
CA PRO A 74 0.36 -5.18 -16.37
C PRO A 74 1.86 -4.90 -16.44
N THR A 75 2.32 -4.05 -17.36
CA THR A 75 3.74 -3.70 -17.52
C THR A 75 4.32 -3.03 -16.28
N MET A 76 3.57 -2.11 -15.67
CA MET A 76 3.96 -1.46 -14.41
C MET A 76 4.03 -2.47 -13.25
N ARG A 77 3.10 -3.43 -13.19
CA ARG A 77 3.13 -4.49 -12.17
C ARG A 77 4.33 -5.42 -12.37
N GLN A 78 4.66 -5.77 -13.62
CA GLN A 78 5.84 -6.56 -13.95
C GLN A 78 7.14 -5.84 -13.56
N LEU A 79 7.25 -4.55 -13.87
CA LEU A 79 8.42 -3.73 -13.49
C LEU A 79 8.59 -3.66 -11.97
N GLY A 80 7.49 -3.43 -11.24
CA GLY A 80 7.47 -3.47 -9.79
C GLY A 80 7.88 -4.82 -9.19
N TYR A 81 7.31 -5.88 -9.73
CA TYR A 81 7.62 -7.24 -9.32
C TYR A 81 9.08 -7.58 -9.58
N ALA A 82 9.62 -7.22 -10.75
CA ALA A 82 11.04 -7.38 -11.05
C ALA A 82 11.93 -6.66 -10.03
N ALA A 83 11.60 -5.41 -9.69
CA ALA A 83 12.32 -4.64 -8.66
C ALA A 83 12.29 -5.32 -7.29
N LEU A 84 11.15 -5.88 -6.89
CA LEU A 84 11.02 -6.63 -5.64
C LEU A 84 11.84 -7.92 -5.66
N VAL A 85 11.82 -8.67 -6.77
CA VAL A 85 12.59 -9.90 -6.93
C VAL A 85 14.08 -9.62 -6.86
N THR A 86 14.58 -8.63 -7.61
CA THR A 86 16.01 -8.27 -7.60
C THR A 86 16.49 -7.78 -6.24
N ALA A 87 15.65 -7.03 -5.51
CA ALA A 87 15.96 -6.64 -4.15
C ALA A 87 15.95 -7.85 -3.20
N TYR A 88 14.94 -8.71 -3.31
CA TYR A 88 14.79 -9.89 -2.45
C TYR A 88 15.96 -10.87 -2.59
N THR A 89 16.48 -11.07 -3.81
CA THR A 89 17.63 -11.97 -4.04
C THR A 89 18.92 -11.51 -3.37
N ARG A 90 19.05 -10.22 -3.07
CA ARG A 90 20.24 -9.62 -2.44
C ARG A 90 20.13 -9.49 -0.92
N LEU A 91 18.93 -9.65 -0.36
CA LEU A 91 18.70 -9.55 1.09
C LEU A 91 19.42 -10.61 1.92
N PRO A 92 19.56 -11.88 1.48
CA PRO A 92 20.26 -12.90 2.27
C PRO A 92 21.75 -12.62 2.50
N ASP A 93 22.38 -11.87 1.59
CA ASP A 93 23.83 -11.61 1.59
C ASP A 93 24.23 -10.51 2.59
N VAL A 94 23.26 -9.85 3.22
CA VAL A 94 23.47 -8.67 4.06
C VAL A 94 22.94 -8.88 5.45
N ASP A 95 23.61 -8.32 6.46
CA ASP A 95 23.20 -8.45 7.86
C ASP A 95 22.88 -7.10 8.49
N PHE A 96 21.62 -6.91 8.89
CA PHE A 96 21.13 -5.76 9.65
C PHE A 96 19.94 -6.18 10.52
N GLN A 97 19.67 -5.41 11.57
CA GLN A 97 18.75 -5.78 12.65
C GLN A 97 17.33 -6.07 12.15
N GLU A 98 16.79 -5.24 11.25
CA GLU A 98 15.42 -5.33 10.74
C GLU A 98 15.23 -6.37 9.61
N ARG A 99 16.31 -7.04 9.17
CA ARG A 99 16.31 -7.91 7.98
C ARG A 99 15.22 -8.98 8.03
N ASN A 100 15.12 -9.69 9.16
CA ASN A 100 14.19 -10.81 9.27
C ASN A 100 12.73 -10.35 9.16
N GLN A 101 12.40 -9.17 9.70
CA GLN A 101 11.06 -8.60 9.60
C GLN A 101 10.75 -8.08 8.19
N LEU A 102 11.75 -7.52 7.51
CA LEU A 102 11.65 -7.14 6.10
C LEU A 102 11.37 -8.38 5.22
N ILE A 103 12.18 -9.43 5.35
CA ILE A 103 12.02 -10.69 4.62
C ILE A 103 10.63 -11.27 4.88
N TYR A 104 10.21 -11.39 6.15
CA TYR A 104 8.89 -11.88 6.52
C TYR A 104 7.76 -11.09 5.84
N THR A 105 7.86 -9.77 5.83
CA THR A 105 6.87 -8.89 5.20
C THR A 105 6.82 -9.08 3.68
N LEU A 106 7.98 -9.26 3.05
CA LEU A 106 8.08 -9.55 1.62
C LEU A 106 7.58 -10.95 1.27
N ASP A 107 7.78 -11.94 2.15
CA ASP A 107 7.26 -13.30 1.97
C ASP A 107 5.73 -13.34 2.05
N LEU A 108 5.14 -12.61 3.00
CA LEU A 108 3.67 -12.46 3.06
C LEU A 108 3.13 -11.86 1.75
N LEU A 109 3.82 -10.86 1.18
CA LEU A 109 3.46 -10.28 -0.11
C LEU A 109 3.65 -11.27 -1.27
N ARG A 110 4.77 -12.00 -1.27
CA ARG A 110 5.09 -13.02 -2.29
C ARG A 110 4.01 -14.10 -2.33
N ASN A 111 3.51 -14.53 -1.18
CA ASN A 111 2.46 -15.54 -1.07
C ASN A 111 1.10 -15.07 -1.64
N LEU A 112 0.90 -13.77 -1.88
CA LEU A 112 -0.29 -13.23 -2.55
C LEU A 112 -0.20 -13.30 -4.07
N ILE A 113 0.99 -13.51 -4.62
CA ILE A 113 1.23 -13.59 -6.06
C ILE A 113 1.31 -15.08 -6.42
N PRO A 114 0.39 -15.58 -7.27
CA PRO A 114 0.45 -16.96 -7.75
C PRO A 114 1.82 -17.25 -8.35
N GLN A 115 2.34 -18.45 -8.07
CA GLN A 115 3.54 -18.90 -8.77
C GLN A 115 3.20 -19.08 -10.26
N PRO A 116 4.17 -18.85 -11.16
CA PRO A 116 3.95 -19.07 -12.57
C PRO A 116 3.66 -20.56 -12.81
N ASP A 117 2.37 -20.88 -12.95
CA ASP A 117 1.96 -22.13 -13.59
C ASP A 117 2.56 -22.16 -15.00
N SER A 118 2.85 -23.35 -15.52
CA SER A 118 3.53 -23.66 -16.79
C SER A 118 2.88 -23.11 -18.08
N THR A 119 2.03 -22.10 -17.97
CA THR A 119 1.48 -21.32 -19.08
C THR A 119 2.42 -20.17 -19.48
N PRO A 120 2.63 -19.94 -20.79
CA PRO A 120 3.64 -19.01 -21.31
C PRO A 120 3.32 -17.52 -21.16
N SER A 121 2.24 -17.14 -20.47
CA SER A 121 1.82 -15.74 -20.29
C SER A 121 1.45 -15.43 -18.84
N HIS A 122 2.41 -15.61 -17.92
CA HIS A 122 2.18 -15.27 -16.52
C HIS A 122 2.16 -13.75 -16.31
N THR A 123 0.95 -13.18 -16.36
CA THR A 123 0.74 -11.77 -16.02
C THR A 123 0.56 -11.66 -14.51
N ILE A 124 1.38 -10.82 -13.85
CA ILE A 124 1.23 -10.54 -12.42
C ILE A 124 -0.19 -10.03 -12.16
N PRO A 125 -0.99 -10.69 -11.28
CA PRO A 125 -2.34 -10.23 -11.00
C PRO A 125 -2.30 -8.88 -10.28
N ARG A 126 -3.36 -8.11 -10.46
CA ARG A 126 -3.51 -6.85 -9.73
C ARG A 126 -3.86 -7.14 -8.27
N LEU A 127 -3.06 -6.64 -7.35
CA LEU A 127 -3.39 -6.69 -5.93
C LEU A 127 -4.32 -5.53 -5.55
N PRO A 128 -5.24 -5.73 -4.58
CA PRO A 128 -6.04 -4.64 -4.04
C PRO A 128 -5.15 -3.52 -3.49
N THR A 129 -5.58 -2.28 -3.69
CA THR A 129 -4.81 -1.11 -3.29
C THR A 129 -4.64 -1.08 -1.77
N TYR A 130 -5.69 -1.40 -1.01
CA TYR A 130 -5.63 -1.52 0.45
C TYR A 130 -4.52 -2.48 0.91
N THR A 131 -4.34 -3.61 0.21
CA THR A 131 -3.28 -4.56 0.50
C THR A 131 -1.92 -3.92 0.28
N THR A 132 -1.63 -3.43 -0.93
CA THR A 132 -0.33 -2.82 -1.25
C THR A 132 -0.01 -1.61 -0.36
N LEU A 133 -1.01 -0.81 -0.02
CA LEU A 133 -0.87 0.37 0.84
C LEU A 133 -0.51 -0.03 2.27
N LEU A 134 -1.14 -1.07 2.83
CA LEU A 134 -0.77 -1.59 4.14
C LEU A 134 0.67 -2.09 4.13
N PHE A 135 1.07 -2.89 3.14
CA PHE A 135 2.44 -3.36 3.02
C PHE A 135 3.43 -2.20 2.87
N SER A 136 3.11 -1.17 2.10
CA SER A 136 3.93 0.05 2.00
C SER A 136 4.09 0.75 3.35
N HIS A 137 3.03 0.83 4.17
CA HIS A 137 3.08 1.34 5.54
C HIS A 137 3.92 0.45 6.47
N ALA A 138 3.71 -0.87 6.43
CA ALA A 138 4.48 -1.82 7.23
C ALA A 138 5.98 -1.72 6.94
N LEU A 139 6.36 -1.70 5.66
CA LEU A 139 7.76 -1.53 5.24
C LEU A 139 8.36 -0.22 5.72
N ARG A 140 7.59 0.87 5.71
CA ARG A 140 8.03 2.16 6.25
C ARG A 140 8.23 2.10 7.76
N ASP A 141 7.29 1.49 8.46
CA ASP A 141 7.26 1.49 9.93
C ASP A 141 8.35 0.59 10.53
N ILE A 142 8.79 -0.46 9.82
CA ILE A 142 9.97 -1.27 10.19
C ILE A 142 11.20 -0.38 10.42
N PHE A 143 11.44 0.58 9.51
CA PHE A 143 12.58 1.50 9.59
C PHE A 143 12.23 2.84 10.29
N SER A 144 11.04 2.93 10.88
CA SER A 144 10.58 4.06 11.68
C SER A 144 9.67 3.58 12.83
N PRO A 145 10.21 2.80 13.77
CA PRO A 145 9.40 2.10 14.79
C PRO A 145 8.81 3.04 15.86
N ALA A 146 9.24 4.30 15.91
CA ALA A 146 8.69 5.31 16.82
C ALA A 146 7.23 5.71 16.48
N THR A 147 6.68 5.22 15.36
CA THR A 147 5.29 5.46 15.01
C THR A 147 4.34 4.64 15.90
N PRO A 148 3.23 5.21 16.38
CA PRO A 148 2.28 4.48 17.24
C PRO A 148 1.58 3.31 16.52
N LEU A 149 1.62 3.29 15.20
CA LEU A 149 1.00 2.26 14.37
C LEU A 149 1.89 1.05 14.14
N TYR A 150 3.21 1.20 14.27
CA TYR A 150 4.17 0.11 14.14
C TYR A 150 3.78 -1.15 14.93
N PRO A 151 3.49 -1.08 16.26
CA PRO A 151 3.10 -2.27 17.01
C PRO A 151 1.77 -2.87 16.55
N LEU A 152 0.82 -2.04 16.08
CA LEU A 152 -0.49 -2.52 15.62
C LEU A 152 -0.37 -3.25 14.28
N ILE A 153 0.37 -2.69 13.32
CA ILE A 153 0.61 -3.28 12.00
C ILE A 153 1.49 -4.53 12.13
N SER A 154 2.58 -4.46 12.88
CA SER A 154 3.49 -5.60 13.07
C SER A 154 2.76 -6.77 13.71
N ARG A 155 1.97 -6.51 14.77
CA ARG A 155 1.15 -7.54 15.41
C ARG A 155 0.14 -8.15 14.43
N PHE A 156 -0.53 -7.33 13.63
CA PHE A 156 -1.50 -7.82 12.65
C PHE A 156 -0.89 -8.72 11.58
N LEU A 157 0.30 -8.37 11.08
CA LEU A 157 1.01 -9.19 10.10
C LEU A 157 1.50 -10.51 10.72
N LEU A 158 2.08 -10.45 11.94
CA LEU A 158 2.61 -11.63 12.63
C LEU A 158 1.52 -12.59 13.16
N GLN A 159 0.29 -12.12 13.31
CA GLN A 159 -0.82 -12.92 13.84
C GLN A 159 -1.27 -14.05 12.92
N ARG A 160 -1.02 -13.97 11.60
CA ARG A 160 -1.51 -14.95 10.64
C ARG A 160 -0.40 -15.35 9.66
N PRO A 161 -0.26 -16.65 9.33
CA PRO A 161 0.72 -17.10 8.35
C PRO A 161 0.39 -16.66 6.92
N GLN A 162 -0.89 -16.36 6.66
CA GLN A 162 -1.37 -15.90 5.36
C GLN A 162 -2.15 -14.60 5.51
N PHE A 163 -1.93 -13.69 4.57
CA PHE A 163 -2.63 -12.43 4.48
C PHE A 163 -3.89 -12.57 3.63
N ASP A 164 -5.03 -12.05 4.08
CA ASP A 164 -6.26 -12.02 3.27
C ASP A 164 -6.36 -10.68 2.51
N PRO A 165 -6.18 -10.66 1.17
CA PRO A 165 -6.28 -9.43 0.38
C PRO A 165 -7.73 -8.98 0.16
N LYS A 166 -8.73 -9.80 0.49
CA LYS A 166 -10.14 -9.52 0.19
C LYS A 166 -10.81 -8.59 1.20
N ASP A 167 -10.18 -8.33 2.34
CA ASP A 167 -10.70 -7.51 3.42
C ASP A 167 -9.83 -6.26 3.67
N VAL A 168 -10.44 -5.21 4.22
CA VAL A 168 -9.70 -4.03 4.68
C VAL A 168 -8.90 -4.40 5.94
N PRO A 169 -7.56 -4.28 5.92
CA PRO A 169 -6.73 -4.64 7.05
C PRO A 169 -6.94 -3.67 8.22
N LEU A 170 -6.80 -4.19 9.45
CA LEU A 170 -6.88 -3.41 10.71
C LEU A 170 -8.18 -2.63 10.95
N LEU A 171 -9.21 -2.80 10.12
CA LEU A 171 -10.41 -1.97 10.13
C LEU A 171 -11.03 -1.83 11.52
N TYR A 172 -11.41 -2.95 12.13
CA TYR A 172 -12.05 -2.95 13.44
C TYR A 172 -11.07 -2.55 14.55
N THR A 173 -9.83 -3.02 14.48
CA THR A 173 -8.78 -2.71 15.46
C THR A 173 -8.59 -1.21 15.64
N LEU A 174 -8.60 -0.45 14.54
CA LEU A 174 -8.35 0.99 14.57
C LEU A 174 -9.63 1.80 14.74
N LEU A 175 -10.74 1.42 14.09
CA LEU A 175 -12.01 2.15 14.23
C LEU A 175 -12.57 2.07 15.66
N TYR A 176 -12.46 0.92 16.31
CA TYR A 176 -13.00 0.68 17.65
C TYR A 176 -11.93 0.64 18.73
N SER A 177 -10.76 1.23 18.46
CA SER A 177 -9.70 1.31 19.45
C SER A 177 -10.17 2.04 20.72
N SER A 178 -9.78 1.46 21.86
CA SER A 178 -9.94 2.00 23.20
C SER A 178 -8.60 2.43 23.82
N SER A 179 -7.54 2.53 23.01
CA SER A 179 -6.23 2.99 23.48
C SER A 179 -6.26 4.48 23.83
N GLY A 180 -5.25 4.97 24.57
CA GLY A 180 -5.07 6.41 24.80
C GLY A 180 -4.88 7.20 23.49
N GLU A 181 -4.44 6.54 22.42
CA GLU A 181 -4.15 7.11 21.11
C GLU A 181 -5.30 6.91 20.10
N TRP A 182 -6.49 6.49 20.55
CA TRP A 182 -7.61 6.11 19.68
C TRP A 182 -7.95 7.14 18.60
N ARG A 183 -7.80 8.45 18.89
CA ARG A 183 -8.04 9.52 17.91
C ARG A 183 -7.10 9.45 16.73
N ARG A 184 -5.82 9.20 16.99
CA ARG A 184 -4.79 9.07 15.94
C ARG A 184 -5.00 7.79 15.15
N GLU A 185 -5.37 6.71 15.82
CA GLU A 185 -5.66 5.41 15.19
C GLU A 185 -6.89 5.49 14.27
N ARG A 186 -8.01 6.03 14.75
CA ARG A 186 -9.21 6.28 13.92
C ARG A 186 -8.92 7.24 12.78
N GLY A 187 -8.24 8.35 13.06
CA GLY A 187 -7.86 9.32 12.03
C GLY A 187 -6.95 8.72 10.95
N TRP A 188 -6.02 7.84 11.33
CA TRP A 188 -5.20 7.11 10.36
C TRP A 188 -6.04 6.17 9.52
N MET A 189 -6.96 5.41 10.15
CA MET A 189 -7.83 4.48 9.44
C MET A 189 -8.71 5.22 8.42
N LEU A 190 -9.30 6.36 8.79
CA LEU A 190 -10.10 7.18 7.86
C LEU A 190 -9.30 7.66 6.66
N ARG A 191 -8.06 8.11 6.87
CA ARG A 191 -7.15 8.48 5.77
C ARG A 191 -6.78 7.28 4.91
N PHE A 192 -6.45 6.16 5.53
CA PHE A 192 -6.13 4.92 4.82
C PHE A 192 -7.30 4.43 3.96
N LEU A 193 -8.55 4.52 4.46
CA LEU A 193 -9.76 4.20 3.70
C LEU A 193 -9.87 5.07 2.44
N ALA A 194 -9.63 6.38 2.58
CA ALA A 194 -9.66 7.31 1.47
C ALA A 194 -8.52 7.07 0.46
N ASP A 195 -7.29 6.87 0.94
CA ASP A 195 -6.10 6.69 0.10
C ASP A 195 -6.12 5.35 -0.68
N GLY A 196 -6.73 4.31 -0.11
CA GLY A 196 -6.84 2.99 -0.73
C GLY A 196 -8.00 2.84 -1.73
N MET A 197 -8.96 3.77 -1.76
CA MET A 197 -10.10 3.71 -2.69
C MET A 197 -9.71 4.20 -4.10
N ARG A 198 -9.04 3.37 -4.92
CA ARG A 198 -8.51 3.80 -6.23
C ARG A 198 -9.13 3.12 -7.45
N SER A 199 -9.96 2.11 -7.24
CA SER A 199 -10.59 1.32 -8.29
C SER A 199 -11.93 0.71 -7.85
N THR A 200 -12.66 0.19 -8.83
CA THR A 200 -13.88 -0.62 -8.62
C THR A 200 -13.63 -1.86 -7.77
N GLU A 201 -12.45 -2.48 -7.88
CA GLU A 201 -12.07 -3.65 -7.08
C GLU A 201 -11.85 -3.27 -5.61
N ASP A 202 -11.26 -2.10 -5.35
CA ASP A 202 -11.07 -1.60 -3.99
C ASP A 202 -12.42 -1.29 -3.32
N TRP A 203 -13.41 -0.85 -4.10
CA TRP A 203 -14.79 -0.69 -3.61
C TRP A 203 -15.40 -2.01 -3.14
N LYS A 204 -15.15 -3.12 -3.85
CA LYS A 204 -15.65 -4.44 -3.46
C LYS A 204 -15.05 -4.91 -2.13
N VAL A 205 -13.74 -4.69 -1.94
CA VAL A 205 -13.04 -4.95 -0.67
C VAL A 205 -13.66 -4.13 0.47
N LEU A 206 -13.96 -2.85 0.22
CA LEU A 206 -14.58 -1.97 1.21
C LEU A 206 -16.04 -2.37 1.53
N LYS A 207 -16.86 -2.76 0.54
CA LYS A 207 -18.27 -3.19 0.72
C LYS A 207 -18.36 -4.48 1.55
N ARG A 208 -17.40 -5.41 1.41
CA ARG A 208 -17.41 -6.75 2.04
C ARG A 208 -17.58 -6.72 3.56
N ARG A 209 -17.10 -5.68 4.25
CA ARG A 209 -17.17 -5.54 5.70
C ARG A 209 -18.17 -4.47 6.17
N HIS A 210 -19.11 -4.05 5.32
CA HIS A 210 -20.09 -3.02 5.67
C HIS A 210 -19.43 -1.72 6.17
N THR A 211 -18.25 -1.39 5.63
CA THR A 211 -17.43 -0.27 6.13
C THR A 211 -18.19 1.05 6.14
N TRP A 212 -19.10 1.25 5.19
CA TRP A 212 -19.97 2.44 5.16
C TRP A 212 -20.92 2.51 6.36
N ASP A 213 -21.55 1.39 6.69
CA ASP A 213 -22.47 1.30 7.83
C ASP A 213 -21.71 1.54 9.14
N LEU A 214 -20.46 1.04 9.24
CA LEU A 214 -19.57 1.31 10.37
C LEU A 214 -19.23 2.80 10.49
N LEU A 215 -18.86 3.46 9.38
CA LEU A 215 -18.53 4.89 9.39
C LEU A 215 -19.76 5.77 9.72
N ALA A 216 -20.94 5.41 9.20
CA ALA A 216 -22.18 6.10 9.51
C ALA A 216 -22.55 5.95 10.99
N SER A 217 -22.43 4.75 11.54
CA SER A 217 -22.65 4.46 12.96
C SER A 217 -21.66 5.24 13.84
N LEU A 218 -20.37 5.27 13.47
CA LEU A 218 -19.36 6.04 14.18
C LEU A 218 -19.62 7.54 14.13
N PHE A 219 -20.09 8.05 12.99
CA PHE A 219 -20.46 9.46 12.85
C PHE A 219 -21.63 9.81 13.78
N GLN A 220 -22.65 8.95 13.85
CA GLN A 220 -23.81 9.12 14.74
C GLN A 220 -23.41 9.06 16.21
N SER A 221 -22.52 8.15 16.61
CA SER A 221 -22.09 8.02 18.00
C SER A 221 -21.16 9.15 18.47
N SER A 222 -20.52 9.87 17.56
CA SER A 222 -19.47 10.85 17.87
C SER A 222 -19.98 12.30 17.86
N ILE A 223 -21.17 12.56 18.41
CA ILE A 223 -21.86 13.86 18.35
C ILE A 223 -20.98 15.00 18.87
N GLU A 224 -20.27 14.76 19.97
CA GLU A 224 -19.43 15.76 20.64
C GLU A 224 -18.07 15.95 19.95
N ASP A 225 -17.59 14.96 19.18
CA ASP A 225 -16.29 15.02 18.51
C ASP A 225 -16.43 15.56 17.07
N ARG A 226 -16.47 16.90 16.97
CA ARG A 226 -16.57 17.60 15.68
C ARG A 226 -15.41 17.24 14.73
N MET A 227 -14.20 17.05 15.24
CA MET A 227 -13.01 16.77 14.41
C MET A 227 -13.10 15.39 13.76
N LEU A 228 -13.54 14.39 14.54
CA LEU A 228 -13.78 13.05 14.02
C LEU A 228 -14.89 13.05 12.96
N ARG A 229 -16.00 13.76 13.23
CA ARG A 229 -17.12 13.89 12.29
C ARG A 229 -16.70 14.51 10.96
N LEU A 230 -15.91 15.59 11.01
CA LEU A 230 -15.37 16.22 9.80
C LEU A 230 -14.45 15.26 9.04
N SER A 231 -13.56 14.55 9.74
CA SER A 231 -12.67 13.57 9.12
C SER A 231 -13.44 12.44 8.41
N ILE A 232 -14.54 11.97 9.01
CA ILE A 232 -15.43 10.98 8.39
C ILE A 232 -16.06 11.55 7.11
N LEU A 233 -16.62 12.76 7.17
CA LEU A 233 -17.23 13.40 6.00
C LEU A 233 -16.22 13.68 4.87
N GLU A 234 -15.00 14.09 5.20
CA GLU A 234 -13.93 14.32 4.24
C GLU A 234 -13.53 13.01 3.54
N SER A 235 -13.31 11.95 4.31
CA SER A 235 -13.00 10.62 3.78
C SER A 235 -14.13 10.12 2.86
N TYR A 236 -15.39 10.30 3.28
CA TYR A 236 -16.58 9.99 2.50
C TYR A 236 -16.63 10.76 1.17
N SER A 237 -16.39 12.07 1.22
CA SER A 237 -16.39 12.92 0.03
C SER A 237 -15.31 12.51 -0.98
N THR A 238 -14.13 12.13 -0.49
CA THR A 238 -12.98 11.71 -1.31
C THR A 238 -13.27 10.40 -2.01
N MET A 239 -13.75 9.41 -1.26
CA MET A 239 -14.14 8.11 -1.80
C MET A 239 -15.30 8.23 -2.82
N ASN A 240 -16.28 9.11 -2.57
CA ASN A 240 -17.40 9.30 -3.50
C ASN A 240 -17.06 10.04 -4.78
N LYS A 241 -16.13 11.02 -4.73
CA LYS A 241 -15.60 11.65 -5.95
C LYS A 241 -14.96 10.61 -6.86
N LEU A 242 -14.27 9.63 -6.29
CA LEU A 242 -13.64 8.53 -7.01
C LEU A 242 -14.66 7.53 -7.56
N LYS A 243 -15.76 7.27 -6.82
CA LYS A 243 -16.92 6.53 -7.31
C LYS A 243 -17.54 7.17 -8.56
N ARG A 244 -17.80 8.48 -8.52
CA ARG A 244 -18.45 9.21 -9.63
C ARG A 244 -17.59 9.31 -10.90
N ARG A 245 -16.26 9.33 -10.77
CA ARG A 245 -15.33 9.31 -11.92
C ARG A 245 -15.27 7.95 -12.64
N HIS A 246 -15.88 6.91 -12.07
CA HIS A 246 -15.88 5.55 -12.58
C HIS A 246 -17.29 4.95 -12.47
N PRO A 247 -18.21 5.24 -13.41
CA PRO A 247 -19.64 4.94 -13.28
C PRO A 247 -20.01 3.46 -13.14
N GLY A 248 -19.09 2.51 -13.37
CA GLY A 248 -19.30 1.07 -13.12
C GLY A 248 -19.24 0.63 -11.64
N ILE A 249 -19.22 1.55 -10.67
CA ILE A 249 -19.07 1.26 -9.22
C ILE A 249 -20.44 1.04 -8.51
N GLY A 250 -21.56 1.11 -9.24
CA GLY A 250 -22.91 1.17 -8.64
C GLY A 250 -23.94 0.14 -9.10
N GLU A 251 -23.73 -0.58 -10.20
CA GLU A 251 -24.74 -1.50 -10.74
C GLU A 251 -24.42 -2.94 -10.32
N THR A 252 -24.72 -3.24 -9.07
CA THR A 252 -25.15 -4.57 -8.61
C THR A 252 -25.62 -4.35 -7.19
N VAL A 253 -26.96 -4.34 -7.08
CA VAL A 253 -27.78 -4.28 -5.86
C VAL A 253 -27.14 -5.16 -4.78
#